data_AF-A0A7K7WKM2-F1
#
_entry.id   AF-A0A7K7WKM2-F1
#
_cell.length_a   1.000
_cell.length_b   1.000
_cell.length_c   1.000
_cell.angle_alpha   90.00
_cell.angle_beta   90.00
_cell.angle_gamma   90.00
#
_symmetry.space_group_name_H-M   'P 1'
#
loop_
_entity.id
_entity.type
_entity.pdbx_description
1 polymer ?
#
loop_
_entity_poly.entity_id
_entity_poly.type
_entity_poly.pdbx_seq_one_letter_code
_entity_poly.pdbx_strand_id
1 'polypeptide(L)'
;QHESASVEMFEHLITSNKLEKVMEDYGLVLEEDMNFIKEQIGGPTDENTREKTWPYIGRPKEKSFLYEIVANKKNGIDVDKWDYFARDCHHLGIQNNFDYKRLLKFTRVCEVNSQKFICTRDKEVGNLYDMFHTRNCLHRRAYQHKVGNIIEIMQALQKADPFFKIEGSKGTPYRISTAMEDMEAYTKLTDHIYLEILHSSCPELAEAREILRKIERRELYKFLGDTHPEKGKEIAKDEYSGLSQEIADSRPEKNPPLVEPKAEDFIVDIINMDYGMEEQNPIDKVLFYCKADPTKAVRISKEQVVSKLLPETFAEQVIRVYCKNQDPDTVSAAKQYFIQWCIRRDFTKPQDCDVVAPHLTPMKKSWNNIQEDECRMAAESSCKQRLPFDK
;
A
#
# COMPACT_ATOMS: atom_id res chain seq x y z
N GLN A 1 -10.74 9.20 4.93
CA GLN A 1 -9.30 8.86 5.07
C GLN A 1 -9.02 8.69 6.57
N HIS A 2 -7.99 7.92 6.96
CA HIS A 2 -7.73 7.69 8.39
C HIS A 2 -7.17 8.95 9.08
N GLU A 3 -6.54 9.86 8.32
CA GLU A 3 -6.04 11.15 8.80
C GLU A 3 -7.17 12.06 9.28
N SER A 4 -8.27 12.14 8.52
CA SER A 4 -9.48 12.89 8.93
C SER A 4 -10.08 12.33 10.22
N ALA A 5 -10.22 11.01 10.29
CA ALA A 5 -10.73 10.33 11.49
C ALA A 5 -9.79 10.51 12.69
N SER A 6 -8.47 10.60 12.47
CA SER A 6 -7.50 10.88 13.54
C SER A 6 -7.67 12.28 14.12
N VAL A 7 -7.97 13.27 13.28
CA VAL A 7 -8.27 14.65 13.71
C VAL A 7 -9.56 14.70 14.53
N GLU A 8 -10.62 14.03 14.08
CA GLU A 8 -11.89 13.94 14.79
C GLU A 8 -11.77 13.19 16.12
N MET A 9 -11.05 12.05 16.12
CA MET A 9 -10.80 11.27 17.32
C MET A 9 -9.92 12.01 18.32
N PHE A 10 -8.95 12.80 17.85
CA PHE A 10 -8.15 13.67 18.71
C PHE A 10 -9.04 14.70 19.43
N GLU A 11 -9.95 15.36 18.70
CA GLU A 11 -10.89 16.30 19.32
C GLU A 11 -11.79 15.62 20.36
N HIS A 12 -12.32 14.45 20.01
CA HIS A 12 -13.14 13.65 20.92
C HIS A 12 -12.37 13.23 22.17
N LEU A 13 -11.11 12.82 22.02
CA LEU A 13 -10.23 12.44 23.12
C LEU A 13 -9.99 13.61 24.08
N ILE A 14 -9.72 14.81 23.55
CA ILE A 14 -9.48 16.00 24.37
C ILE A 14 -10.75 16.39 25.15
N THR A 15 -11.87 16.53 24.44
CA THR A 15 -13.15 17.01 25.00
C THR A 15 -13.73 16.02 26.01
N SER A 16 -13.77 14.73 25.68
CA SER A 16 -14.39 13.70 26.53
C SER A 16 -13.62 13.49 27.83
N ASN A 17 -12.32 13.75 27.83
CA ASN A 17 -11.45 13.57 29.00
C ASN A 17 -11.10 14.89 29.71
N LYS A 18 -11.64 16.03 29.24
CA LYS A 18 -11.41 17.37 29.81
C LYS A 18 -9.91 17.72 29.89
N LEU A 19 -9.17 17.39 28.83
CA LEU A 19 -7.70 17.53 28.80
C LEU A 19 -7.26 18.96 28.47
N GLU A 20 -8.17 19.84 28.08
CA GLU A 20 -7.90 21.24 27.76
C GLU A 20 -7.19 21.94 28.92
N LYS A 21 -7.72 21.76 30.14
CA LYS A 21 -7.11 22.35 31.34
C LYS A 21 -5.70 21.82 31.58
N VAL A 22 -5.46 20.53 31.32
CA VAL A 22 -4.13 19.93 31.48
C VAL A 22 -3.16 20.56 30.49
N MET A 23 -3.58 20.76 29.23
CA MET A 23 -2.75 21.43 28.22
C MET A 23 -2.38 22.85 28.66
N GLU A 24 -3.34 23.63 29.15
CA GLU A 24 -3.11 24.98 29.69
C GLU A 24 -2.16 24.97 30.90
N ASP A 25 -2.33 24.01 31.83
CA ASP A 25 -1.48 23.86 33.02
C ASP A 25 0.00 23.58 32.64
N TYR A 26 0.24 22.96 31.47
CA TYR A 26 1.58 22.76 30.90
C TYR A 26 2.03 23.88 29.94
N GLY A 27 1.28 24.98 29.85
CA GLY A 27 1.64 26.19 29.12
C GLY A 27 1.31 26.16 27.62
N LEU A 28 0.42 25.27 27.17
CA LEU A 28 -0.11 25.30 25.81
C LEU A 28 -1.21 26.36 25.68
N VAL A 29 -1.34 26.93 24.48
CA VAL A 29 -2.40 27.88 24.11
C VAL A 29 -3.40 27.14 23.22
N LEU A 30 -4.57 26.79 23.77
CA LEU A 30 -5.52 25.88 23.12
C LEU A 30 -5.89 26.29 21.69
N GLU A 31 -6.22 27.56 21.46
CA GLU A 31 -6.63 28.05 20.14
C GLU A 31 -5.55 27.83 19.07
N GLU A 32 -4.28 28.02 19.42
CA GLU A 32 -3.15 27.84 18.49
C GLU A 32 -2.70 26.38 18.41
N ASP A 33 -2.59 25.71 19.55
CA ASP A 33 -1.96 24.40 19.67
C ASP A 33 -2.88 23.26 19.21
N MET A 34 -4.19 23.37 19.44
CA MET A 34 -5.15 22.42 18.88
C MET A 34 -5.13 22.46 17.35
N ASN A 35 -5.16 23.66 16.77
CA ASN A 35 -5.06 23.82 15.31
C ASN A 35 -3.72 23.29 14.79
N PHE A 36 -2.61 23.61 15.46
CA PHE A 36 -1.29 23.12 15.07
C PHE A 36 -1.19 21.58 15.10
N ILE A 37 -1.74 20.90 16.11
CA ILE A 37 -1.74 19.44 16.19
C ILE A 37 -2.59 18.84 15.07
N LYS A 38 -3.81 19.34 14.86
CA LYS A 38 -4.69 18.86 13.79
C LYS A 38 -4.06 19.05 12.41
N GLU A 39 -3.42 20.19 12.18
CA GLU A 39 -2.73 20.50 10.92
C GLU A 39 -1.49 19.62 10.68
N GLN A 40 -0.78 19.20 11.73
CA GLN A 40 0.34 18.26 11.59
C GLN A 40 -0.12 16.86 11.15
N ILE A 41 -1.36 16.49 11.42
CA ILE A 41 -1.95 15.18 11.06
C ILE A 41 -2.64 15.27 9.69
N GLY A 42 -3.64 16.15 9.60
CA GLY A 42 -4.54 16.27 8.45
C GLY A 42 -4.03 17.20 7.34
N GLY A 43 -3.04 18.05 7.61
CA GLY A 43 -2.66 19.16 6.73
C GLY A 43 -3.53 20.41 6.96
N PRO A 44 -3.44 21.43 6.09
CA PRO A 44 -4.20 22.67 6.22
C PRO A 44 -5.71 22.41 6.31
N THR A 45 -6.38 23.07 7.26
CA THR A 45 -7.81 22.88 7.57
C THR A 45 -8.76 23.70 6.68
N ASP A 46 -8.25 24.66 5.91
CA ASP A 46 -9.05 25.55 5.06
C ASP A 46 -8.90 25.18 3.57
N GLU A 47 -10.00 24.77 2.93
CA GLU A 47 -10.02 24.40 1.50
C GLU A 47 -9.76 25.61 0.57
N ASN A 48 -9.96 26.84 1.04
CA ASN A 48 -9.70 28.08 0.29
C ASN A 48 -8.23 28.55 0.35
N THR A 49 -7.33 27.74 0.93
CA THR A 49 -5.89 27.99 1.01
C THR A 49 -5.16 28.20 -0.32
N ARG A 50 -5.79 27.91 -1.48
CA ARG A 50 -5.19 28.14 -2.80
C ARG A 50 -4.83 29.61 -3.07
N GLU A 51 -5.43 30.55 -2.33
CA GLU A 51 -5.16 31.99 -2.46
C GLU A 51 -4.17 32.55 -1.41
N LYS A 52 -3.81 31.77 -0.37
CA LYS A 52 -2.93 32.23 0.71
C LYS A 52 -1.47 31.82 0.48
N THR A 53 -0.53 32.73 0.70
CA THR A 53 0.92 32.47 0.61
C THR A 53 1.41 31.50 1.70
N TRP A 54 0.67 31.38 2.82
CA TRP A 54 0.91 30.45 3.92
C TRP A 54 -0.42 29.84 4.35
N PRO A 55 -0.60 28.50 4.24
CA PRO A 55 -1.91 27.88 4.39
C PRO A 55 -2.25 27.45 5.83
N TYR A 56 -1.29 27.54 6.76
CA TYR A 56 -1.45 27.07 8.13
C TYR A 56 -1.78 28.21 9.09
N ILE A 57 -2.58 27.91 10.11
CA ILE A 57 -3.05 28.84 11.14
C ILE A 57 -2.35 28.57 12.46
N GLY A 58 -2.09 27.30 12.80
CA GLY A 58 -1.55 26.91 14.10
C GLY A 58 -0.14 27.42 14.38
N ARG A 59 0.67 27.64 13.34
CA ARG A 59 2.00 28.23 13.44
C ARG A 59 2.33 29.14 12.25
N PRO A 60 3.14 30.19 12.46
CA PRO A 60 3.54 31.09 11.39
C PRO A 60 4.66 30.47 10.54
N LYS A 61 4.92 31.05 9.35
CA LYS A 61 5.87 30.55 8.35
C LYS A 61 7.29 30.35 8.87
N GLU A 62 7.71 31.10 9.89
CA GLU A 62 9.04 31.01 10.51
C GLU A 62 9.22 29.68 11.28
N LYS A 63 8.13 28.95 11.52
CA LYS A 63 8.08 27.65 12.18
C LYS A 63 7.64 26.53 11.24
N SER A 64 7.65 26.76 9.93
CA SER A 64 7.13 25.81 8.94
C SER A 64 7.80 24.43 8.95
N PHE A 65 9.06 24.35 9.38
CA PHE A 65 9.80 23.09 9.50
C PHE A 65 9.14 22.11 10.48
N LEU A 66 8.31 22.58 11.42
CA LEU A 66 7.61 21.71 12.35
C LEU A 66 6.58 20.81 11.64
N TYR A 67 5.94 21.29 10.57
CA TYR A 67 5.01 20.51 9.75
C TYR A 67 5.68 19.43 8.90
N GLU A 68 7.01 19.35 8.91
CA GLU A 68 7.78 18.33 8.19
C GLU A 68 8.17 17.15 9.09
N ILE A 69 7.75 17.16 10.38
CA ILE A 69 8.16 16.15 11.37
C ILE A 69 7.19 14.96 11.40
N VAL A 70 5.90 15.21 11.64
CA VAL A 70 4.89 14.16 11.94
C VAL A 70 4.34 13.52 10.68
N ALA A 71 3.76 14.31 9.77
CA ALA A 71 3.25 13.83 8.48
C ALA A 71 3.71 14.77 7.36
N ASN A 72 4.84 14.43 6.72
CA ASN A 72 5.48 15.33 5.79
C ASN A 72 4.83 15.26 4.41
N LYS A 73 3.86 16.14 4.16
CA LYS A 73 3.12 16.18 2.87
C LYS A 73 3.98 16.65 1.67
N LYS A 74 5.20 17.14 1.88
CA LYS A 74 6.07 17.63 0.79
C LYS A 74 6.83 16.53 0.08
N ASN A 75 7.39 15.58 0.84
CA ASN A 75 8.24 14.51 0.30
C ASN A 75 8.07 13.17 1.03
N GLY A 76 7.21 13.09 2.04
CA GLY A 76 6.95 11.87 2.79
C GLY A 76 8.09 11.45 3.73
N ILE A 77 9.10 12.28 3.99
CA ILE A 77 10.14 11.95 4.98
C ILE A 77 9.69 12.47 6.35
N ASP A 78 9.21 11.57 7.20
CA ASP A 78 8.64 11.87 8.52
C ASP A 78 8.96 10.76 9.54
N VAL A 79 8.74 11.06 10.82
CA VAL A 79 9.06 10.14 11.93
C VAL A 79 8.17 8.90 11.98
N ASP A 80 6.97 8.97 11.39
CA ASP A 80 6.05 7.83 11.24
C ASP A 80 6.74 6.67 10.51
N LYS A 81 7.36 6.95 9.37
CA LYS A 81 8.12 5.95 8.59
C LYS A 81 9.29 5.37 9.36
N TRP A 82 9.96 6.19 10.14
CA TRP A 82 11.15 5.75 10.87
C TRP A 82 10.76 4.74 11.95
N ASP A 83 9.64 4.98 12.65
CA ASP A 83 9.14 4.06 13.67
C ASP A 83 8.63 2.77 13.04
N TYR A 84 7.72 2.84 12.05
CA TYR A 84 7.14 1.61 11.51
C TYR A 84 8.18 0.78 10.74
N PHE A 85 9.18 1.38 10.08
CA PHE A 85 10.28 0.58 9.51
C PHE A 85 11.00 -0.21 10.58
N ALA A 86 11.37 0.41 11.70
CA ALA A 86 12.07 -0.27 12.78
C ALA A 86 11.19 -1.34 13.45
N ARG A 87 9.94 -0.98 13.75
CA ARG A 87 8.95 -1.85 14.41
C ARG A 87 8.57 -3.03 13.53
N ASP A 88 8.22 -2.81 12.28
CA ASP A 88 7.73 -3.86 11.40
C ASP A 88 8.85 -4.79 11.00
N CYS A 89 10.05 -4.27 10.70
CA CYS A 89 11.23 -5.09 10.47
C CYS A 89 11.51 -6.02 11.66
N HIS A 90 11.42 -5.50 12.88
CA HIS A 90 11.59 -6.30 14.10
C HIS A 90 10.57 -7.43 14.21
N HIS A 91 9.27 -7.14 14.04
CA HIS A 91 8.20 -8.13 14.20
C HIS A 91 8.08 -9.11 13.02
N LEU A 92 8.44 -8.68 11.80
CA LEU A 92 8.40 -9.50 10.59
C LEU A 92 9.68 -10.34 10.39
N GLY A 93 10.74 -10.10 11.18
CA GLY A 93 12.03 -10.75 11.00
C GLY A 93 12.75 -10.30 9.72
N ILE A 94 12.51 -9.07 9.27
CA ILE A 94 13.18 -8.45 8.13
C ILE A 94 14.22 -7.47 8.66
N GLN A 95 15.40 -7.38 8.03
CA GLN A 95 16.40 -6.40 8.46
C GLN A 95 16.02 -4.98 7.98
N ASN A 96 15.98 -4.03 8.90
CA ASN A 96 15.85 -2.61 8.57
C ASN A 96 17.21 -2.05 8.13
N ASN A 97 17.27 -1.48 6.93
CA ASN A 97 18.49 -0.89 6.39
C ASN A 97 18.57 0.64 6.59
N PHE A 98 17.53 1.27 7.13
CA PHE A 98 17.47 2.71 7.34
C PHE A 98 17.85 3.12 8.77
N ASP A 99 18.89 3.93 8.92
CA ASP A 99 19.34 4.48 10.21
C ASP A 99 18.84 5.92 10.43
N TYR A 100 17.67 6.03 11.06
CA TYR A 100 17.07 7.32 11.40
C TYR A 100 17.90 8.12 12.43
N LYS A 101 18.65 7.44 13.34
CA LYS A 101 19.47 8.12 14.35
C LYS A 101 20.64 8.84 13.69
N ARG A 102 21.23 8.23 12.66
CA ARG A 102 22.22 8.87 11.82
C ARG A 102 21.62 10.07 11.08
N LEU A 103 20.46 9.90 10.43
CA LEU A 103 19.81 10.98 9.70
C LEU A 103 19.57 12.20 10.60
N LEU A 104 18.99 11.99 11.79
CA LEU A 104 18.75 13.03 12.79
C LEU A 104 20.00 13.83 13.16
N LYS A 105 21.17 13.19 13.29
CA LYS A 105 22.44 13.89 13.57
C LYS A 105 22.88 14.80 12.43
N PHE A 106 22.43 14.52 11.21
CA PHE A 106 22.75 15.26 10.00
C PHE A 106 21.63 16.19 9.53
N THR A 107 20.51 16.26 10.25
CA THR A 107 19.40 17.16 9.97
C THR A 107 19.65 18.57 10.53
N ARG A 108 19.31 19.60 9.77
CA ARG A 108 19.35 21.01 10.18
C ARG A 108 18.12 21.76 9.68
N VAL A 109 17.87 22.94 10.23
CA VAL A 109 16.89 23.87 9.67
C VAL A 109 17.64 24.95 8.89
N CYS A 110 17.29 25.11 7.62
CA CYS A 110 17.82 26.18 6.76
C CYS A 110 16.68 27.08 6.29
N GLU A 111 17.01 28.33 5.94
CA GLU A 111 16.03 29.31 5.47
C GLU A 111 16.09 29.44 3.95
N VAL A 112 14.92 29.39 3.31
CA VAL A 112 14.73 29.60 1.88
C VAL A 112 13.54 30.54 1.71
N ASN A 113 13.75 31.69 1.07
CA ASN A 113 12.69 32.69 0.81
C ASN A 113 11.87 33.06 2.07
N SER A 114 12.54 33.32 3.20
CA SER A 114 11.91 33.66 4.49
C SER A 114 11.03 32.56 5.10
N GLN A 115 11.22 31.31 4.68
CA GLN A 115 10.59 30.12 5.23
C GLN A 115 11.67 29.12 5.69
N LYS A 116 11.42 28.41 6.79
CA LYS A 116 12.38 27.47 7.38
C LYS A 116 12.03 26.02 7.06
N PHE A 117 12.97 25.27 6.54
CA PHE A 117 12.78 23.89 6.10
C PHE A 117 13.76 22.95 6.79
N ILE A 118 13.34 21.71 7.01
CA ILE A 118 14.23 20.62 7.38
C ILE A 118 15.13 20.30 6.18
N CYS A 119 16.43 20.42 6.37
CA CYS A 119 17.45 20.13 5.39
C CYS A 119 18.34 18.98 5.87
N THR A 120 18.65 18.08 4.95
CA THR A 120 19.50 16.92 5.21
C THR A 120 20.92 17.18 4.71
N ARG A 121 21.93 16.55 5.30
CA ARG A 121 23.29 16.68 4.80
C ARG A 121 23.45 16.07 3.41
N ASP A 122 24.11 16.77 2.49
CA ASP A 122 24.41 16.35 1.10
C ASP A 122 24.76 14.85 0.95
N LYS A 123 25.70 14.34 1.74
CA LYS A 123 26.17 12.95 1.70
C LYS A 123 25.13 11.88 2.09
N GLU A 124 24.01 12.28 2.69
CA GLU A 124 22.96 11.36 3.13
C GLU A 124 21.92 11.11 2.03
N VAL A 125 22.09 11.69 0.83
CA VAL A 125 21.18 11.45 -0.32
C VAL A 125 21.02 9.96 -0.63
N GLY A 126 22.09 9.17 -0.55
CA GLY A 126 22.04 7.71 -0.73
C GLY A 126 21.15 7.04 0.33
N ASN A 127 21.31 7.42 1.60
CA ASN A 127 20.50 6.89 2.70
C ASN A 127 19.01 7.22 2.54
N LEU A 128 18.67 8.35 1.91
CA LEU A 128 17.28 8.69 1.60
C LEU A 128 16.71 7.81 0.46
N TYR A 129 17.50 7.51 -0.58
CA TYR A 129 17.08 6.52 -1.58
C TYR A 129 16.90 5.13 -0.95
N ASP A 130 17.81 4.71 -0.08
CA ASP A 130 17.72 3.45 0.64
C ASP A 130 16.49 3.40 1.56
N MET A 131 16.05 4.55 2.10
CA MET A 131 14.82 4.66 2.87
C MET A 131 13.58 4.30 2.02
N PHE A 132 13.44 4.89 0.84
CA PHE A 132 12.31 4.57 -0.06
C PHE A 132 12.42 3.16 -0.66
N HIS A 133 13.65 2.68 -0.90
CA HIS A 133 13.88 1.29 -1.26
C HIS A 133 13.42 0.33 -0.16
N THR A 134 13.70 0.64 1.11
CA THR A 134 13.24 -0.13 2.29
C THR A 134 11.72 -0.14 2.36
N ARG A 135 11.06 1.01 2.14
CA ARG A 135 9.60 1.09 2.05
C ARG A 135 9.06 0.13 0.99
N ASN A 136 9.53 0.23 -0.25
CA ASN A 136 9.10 -0.64 -1.34
C ASN A 136 9.35 -2.12 -1.01
N CYS A 137 10.48 -2.46 -0.38
CA CYS A 137 10.77 -3.82 0.06
C CYS A 137 9.75 -4.34 1.09
N LEU A 138 9.39 -3.54 2.09
CA LEU A 138 8.38 -3.89 3.09
C LEU A 138 7.00 -4.08 2.46
N HIS A 139 6.60 -3.19 1.55
CA HIS A 139 5.37 -3.34 0.79
C HIS A 139 5.36 -4.67 0.01
N ARG A 140 6.41 -5.00 -0.75
CA ARG A 140 6.44 -6.23 -1.56
C ARG A 140 6.45 -7.51 -0.73
N ARG A 141 7.17 -7.52 0.40
CA ARG A 141 7.40 -8.72 1.19
C ARG A 141 6.32 -8.97 2.23
N ALA A 142 5.72 -7.90 2.76
CA ALA A 142 4.79 -7.99 3.89
C ALA A 142 3.44 -7.34 3.60
N TYR A 143 3.38 -6.01 3.47
CA TYR A 143 2.08 -5.30 3.44
C TYR A 143 1.22 -5.65 2.23
N GLN A 144 1.86 -5.97 1.12
CA GLN A 144 1.21 -6.42 -0.11
C GLN A 144 1.56 -7.89 -0.35
N HIS A 145 1.69 -8.71 0.69
CA HIS A 145 1.89 -10.14 0.50
C HIS A 145 0.60 -10.75 -0.07
N LYS A 146 0.71 -11.53 -1.15
CA LYS A 146 -0.45 -12.12 -1.86
C LYS A 146 -1.44 -12.88 -0.96
N VAL A 147 -0.96 -13.52 0.11
CA VAL A 147 -1.81 -14.22 1.07
C VAL A 147 -2.30 -13.31 2.21
N GLY A 148 -1.65 -12.18 2.47
CA GLY A 148 -2.21 -11.14 3.34
C GLY A 148 -3.40 -10.48 2.67
N ASN A 149 -3.19 -9.95 1.46
CA ASN A 149 -4.24 -9.31 0.66
C ASN A 149 -5.46 -10.21 0.48
N ILE A 150 -5.28 -11.52 0.21
CA ILE A 150 -6.42 -12.41 0.02
C ILE A 150 -7.29 -12.58 1.27
N ILE A 151 -6.69 -12.53 2.46
CA ILE A 151 -7.41 -12.61 3.74
C ILE A 151 -8.22 -11.32 3.93
N GLU A 152 -7.64 -10.16 3.59
CA GLU A 152 -8.33 -8.86 3.62
C GLU A 152 -9.48 -8.79 2.61
N ILE A 153 -9.30 -9.35 1.42
CA ILE A 153 -10.31 -9.39 0.35
C ILE A 153 -11.47 -10.34 0.68
N MET A 154 -11.32 -11.28 1.62
CA MET A 154 -12.41 -12.11 2.11
C MET A 154 -13.38 -11.27 2.97
N GLN A 155 -14.27 -10.53 2.30
CA GLN A 155 -15.18 -9.46 2.76
C GLN A 155 -16.24 -9.86 3.82
N ALA A 156 -15.84 -10.49 4.93
CA ALA A 156 -16.75 -10.83 6.03
C ALA A 156 -17.43 -9.59 6.63
N LEU A 157 -16.70 -8.48 6.78
CA LEU A 157 -17.23 -7.25 7.38
C LEU A 157 -18.36 -6.63 6.55
N GLN A 158 -18.26 -6.65 5.23
CA GLN A 158 -19.33 -6.16 4.36
C GLN A 158 -20.62 -6.98 4.50
N LYS A 159 -20.48 -8.29 4.71
CA LYS A 159 -21.62 -9.19 4.96
C LYS A 159 -22.23 -9.01 6.35
N ALA A 160 -21.43 -8.59 7.33
CA ALA A 160 -21.89 -8.31 8.68
C ALA A 160 -22.53 -6.92 8.85
N ASP A 161 -22.12 -5.94 8.04
CA ASP A 161 -22.50 -4.52 8.19
C ASP A 161 -24.00 -4.24 8.37
N PRO A 162 -24.94 -4.88 7.64
CA PRO A 162 -26.37 -4.60 7.81
C PRO A 162 -26.94 -5.00 9.18
N PHE A 163 -26.27 -5.91 9.88
CA PHE A 163 -26.78 -6.58 11.08
C PHE A 163 -25.98 -6.23 12.34
N PHE A 164 -24.74 -5.79 12.19
CA PHE A 164 -23.85 -5.45 13.29
C PHE A 164 -24.15 -4.03 13.79
N LYS A 165 -24.36 -3.87 15.11
CA LYS A 165 -24.72 -2.59 15.72
C LYS A 165 -23.70 -2.18 16.76
N ILE A 166 -23.25 -0.93 16.68
CA ILE A 166 -22.30 -0.31 17.59
C ILE A 166 -23.01 0.87 18.24
N GLU A 167 -23.09 0.89 19.55
CA GLU A 167 -23.74 1.98 20.28
C GLU A 167 -22.82 3.21 20.31
N GLY A 168 -23.31 4.33 19.76
CA GLY A 168 -22.63 5.63 19.80
C GLY A 168 -23.26 6.61 20.78
N SER A 169 -23.01 7.89 20.55
CA SER A 169 -23.51 8.98 21.38
C SER A 169 -25.01 8.89 21.63
N LYS A 170 -25.42 9.08 22.89
CA LYS A 170 -26.82 9.06 23.35
C LYS A 170 -27.56 7.73 23.07
N GLY A 171 -26.83 6.63 22.93
CA GLY A 171 -27.41 5.31 22.64
C GLY A 171 -27.83 5.11 21.19
N THR A 172 -27.36 5.96 20.27
CA THR A 172 -27.69 5.86 18.84
C THR A 172 -26.96 4.67 18.22
N PRO A 173 -27.64 3.73 17.54
CA PRO A 173 -26.97 2.59 16.93
C PRO A 173 -26.35 2.95 15.57
N TYR A 174 -25.07 2.63 15.40
CA TYR A 174 -24.30 2.75 14.16
C TYR A 174 -23.96 1.38 13.59
N ARG A 175 -23.62 1.33 12.30
CA ARG A 175 -23.08 0.13 11.63
C ARG A 175 -21.56 0.20 11.57
N ILE A 176 -20.93 -0.85 11.06
CA ILE A 176 -19.48 -0.87 10.82
C ILE A 176 -19.08 0.27 9.88
N SER A 177 -19.84 0.45 8.80
CA SER A 177 -19.61 1.45 7.75
C SER A 177 -19.90 2.89 8.19
N THR A 178 -20.79 3.09 9.16
CA THR A 178 -21.21 4.43 9.63
C THR A 178 -20.65 4.81 10.99
N ALA A 179 -19.96 3.91 11.69
CA ALA A 179 -19.38 4.19 13.01
C ALA A 179 -18.42 5.39 12.98
N MET A 180 -17.75 5.65 11.86
CA MET A 180 -16.87 6.82 11.69
C MET A 180 -17.61 8.17 11.76
N GLU A 181 -18.94 8.21 11.67
CA GLU A 181 -19.75 9.42 11.80
C GLU A 181 -19.93 9.85 13.28
N ASP A 182 -19.58 8.99 14.24
CA ASP A 182 -19.67 9.25 15.67
C ASP A 182 -18.45 8.68 16.41
N MET A 183 -17.62 9.55 16.99
CA MET A 183 -16.37 9.13 17.63
C MET A 183 -16.58 8.24 18.86
N GLU A 184 -17.75 8.28 19.52
CA GLU A 184 -18.05 7.34 20.62
C GLU A 184 -18.28 5.92 20.08
N ALA A 185 -19.03 5.78 18.98
CA ALA A 185 -19.16 4.51 18.26
C ALA A 185 -17.81 4.04 17.70
N TYR A 186 -17.07 4.94 17.04
CA TYR A 186 -15.79 4.62 16.42
C TYR A 186 -14.74 4.15 17.45
N THR A 187 -14.75 4.68 18.67
CA THR A 187 -13.90 4.22 19.79
C THR A 187 -14.11 2.74 20.11
N LYS A 188 -15.33 2.22 19.91
CA LYS A 188 -15.69 0.82 20.18
C LYS A 188 -15.42 -0.09 18.97
N LEU A 189 -15.18 0.48 17.79
CA LEU A 189 -14.88 -0.26 16.57
C LEU A 189 -13.38 -0.63 16.51
N THR A 190 -13.09 -1.87 16.86
CA THR A 190 -11.72 -2.44 16.85
C THR A 190 -11.72 -3.82 16.22
N ASP A 191 -10.55 -4.45 16.11
CA ASP A 191 -10.39 -5.84 15.66
C ASP A 191 -11.23 -6.85 16.45
N HIS A 192 -11.73 -6.48 17.63
CA HIS A 192 -12.71 -7.28 18.39
C HIS A 192 -13.92 -7.69 17.55
N ILE A 193 -14.31 -6.87 16.55
CA ILE A 193 -15.40 -7.18 15.63
C ILE A 193 -15.23 -8.53 14.92
N TYR A 194 -13.98 -8.92 14.65
CA TYR A 194 -13.66 -10.22 14.07
C TYR A 194 -14.18 -11.34 14.96
N LEU A 195 -13.85 -11.30 16.26
CA LEU A 195 -14.24 -12.32 17.22
C LEU A 195 -15.74 -12.29 17.52
N GLU A 196 -16.34 -11.10 17.55
CA GLU A 196 -17.77 -10.95 17.78
C GLU A 196 -18.60 -11.59 16.65
N ILE A 197 -18.21 -11.37 15.38
CA ILE A 197 -18.84 -12.03 14.23
C ILE A 197 -18.59 -13.54 14.27
N LEU A 198 -17.35 -13.97 14.53
CA LEU A 198 -16.95 -15.37 14.53
C LEU A 198 -17.72 -16.20 15.56
N HIS A 199 -17.93 -15.66 16.77
CA HIS A 199 -18.59 -16.32 17.88
C HIS A 199 -20.09 -16.04 17.98
N SER A 200 -20.64 -15.18 17.10
CA SER A 200 -22.07 -14.87 17.09
C SER A 200 -22.92 -16.11 16.80
N SER A 201 -24.03 -16.25 17.53
CA SER A 201 -25.10 -17.21 17.25
C SER A 201 -26.20 -16.66 16.35
N CYS A 202 -26.08 -15.40 15.92
CA CYS A 202 -27.06 -14.70 15.09
C CYS A 202 -27.14 -15.37 13.69
N PRO A 203 -28.34 -15.80 13.23
CA PRO A 203 -28.53 -16.37 11.89
C PRO A 203 -28.14 -15.40 10.77
N GLU A 204 -28.40 -14.11 10.95
CA GLU A 204 -28.14 -13.06 9.95
C GLU A 204 -26.64 -12.87 9.70
N LEU A 205 -25.80 -13.19 10.68
CA LEU A 205 -24.33 -13.16 10.55
C LEU A 205 -23.74 -14.47 10.02
N ALA A 206 -24.55 -15.45 9.62
CA ALA A 206 -24.05 -16.77 9.20
C ALA A 206 -23.09 -16.72 8.02
N GLU A 207 -23.38 -15.88 7.00
CA GLU A 207 -22.50 -15.75 5.83
C GLU A 207 -21.15 -15.15 6.21
N ALA A 208 -21.14 -14.04 6.96
CA ALA A 208 -19.93 -13.41 7.45
C ALA A 208 -19.09 -14.36 8.33
N ARG A 209 -19.76 -15.06 9.25
CA ARG A 209 -19.14 -16.04 10.16
C ARG A 209 -18.51 -17.20 9.39
N GLU A 210 -19.15 -17.69 8.33
CA GLU A 210 -18.58 -18.77 7.51
C GLU A 210 -17.34 -18.31 6.74
N ILE A 211 -17.31 -17.07 6.25
CA ILE A 211 -16.10 -16.50 5.63
C ILE A 211 -14.94 -16.47 6.64
N LEU A 212 -15.17 -16.04 7.88
CA LEU A 212 -14.14 -16.04 8.92
C LEU A 212 -13.66 -17.47 9.28
N ARG A 213 -14.57 -18.44 9.37
CA ARG A 213 -14.20 -19.85 9.60
C ARG A 213 -13.36 -20.44 8.47
N LYS A 214 -13.63 -20.06 7.22
CA LYS A 214 -12.78 -20.44 6.08
C LYS A 214 -11.36 -19.89 6.25
N ILE A 215 -11.20 -18.67 6.77
CA ILE A 215 -9.88 -18.10 7.08
C ILE A 215 -9.19 -18.95 8.16
N GLU A 216 -9.87 -19.32 9.25
CA GLU A 216 -9.32 -20.16 10.33
C GLU A 216 -8.91 -21.56 9.83
N ARG A 217 -9.69 -22.15 8.91
CA ARG A 217 -9.39 -23.46 8.27
C ARG A 217 -8.38 -23.36 7.13
N ARG A 218 -7.91 -22.16 6.80
CA ARG A 218 -7.03 -21.88 5.65
C ARG A 218 -7.65 -22.27 4.29
N GLU A 219 -8.97 -22.26 4.21
CA GLU A 219 -9.77 -22.44 3.00
C GLU A 219 -9.84 -21.13 2.19
N LEU A 220 -8.67 -20.59 1.84
CA LEU A 220 -8.53 -19.33 1.13
C LEU A 220 -8.78 -19.49 -0.38
N TYR A 221 -9.14 -18.38 -1.03
CA TYR A 221 -9.15 -18.30 -2.49
C TYR A 221 -7.77 -18.66 -3.07
N LYS A 222 -7.71 -19.14 -4.31
CA LYS A 222 -6.47 -19.62 -4.92
C LYS A 222 -5.81 -18.54 -5.76
N PHE A 223 -4.56 -18.23 -5.47
CA PHE A 223 -3.75 -17.32 -6.27
C PHE A 223 -3.45 -17.93 -7.65
N LEU A 224 -3.81 -17.22 -8.72
CA LEU A 224 -3.59 -17.66 -10.09
C LEU A 224 -2.27 -17.15 -10.66
N GLY A 225 -1.89 -15.92 -10.33
CA GLY A 225 -0.66 -15.29 -10.80
C GLY A 225 -0.65 -13.77 -10.61
N ASP A 226 0.49 -13.17 -10.91
CA ASP A 226 0.68 -11.73 -11.01
C ASP A 226 1.11 -11.32 -12.43
N THR A 227 0.79 -10.09 -12.78
CA THR A 227 1.23 -9.45 -14.02
C THR A 227 1.31 -7.94 -13.81
N HIS A 228 1.89 -7.25 -14.79
CA HIS A 228 2.12 -5.82 -14.77
C HIS A 228 1.73 -5.25 -16.13
N PRO A 229 1.05 -4.09 -16.17
CA PRO A 229 0.88 -3.32 -17.40
C PRO A 229 2.23 -2.78 -17.87
N GLU A 230 2.34 -2.51 -19.17
CA GLU A 230 3.44 -1.70 -19.68
C GLU A 230 3.27 -0.25 -19.22
N LYS A 231 4.39 0.49 -19.15
CA LYS A 231 4.39 1.90 -18.75
C LYS A 231 3.42 2.73 -19.62
N GLY A 232 2.52 3.47 -18.98
CA GLY A 232 1.50 4.28 -19.64
C GLY A 232 0.23 3.52 -20.02
N LYS A 233 0.12 2.24 -19.66
CA LYS A 233 -1.08 1.40 -19.84
C LYS A 233 -1.65 0.94 -18.49
N GLU A 234 -1.44 1.72 -17.43
CA GLU A 234 -1.97 1.44 -16.10
C GLU A 234 -3.50 1.43 -16.13
N ILE A 235 -4.11 0.50 -15.39
CA ILE A 235 -5.56 0.36 -15.33
C ILE A 235 -6.15 1.47 -14.45
N ALA A 236 -7.10 2.22 -15.00
CA ALA A 236 -7.80 3.27 -14.28
C ALA A 236 -8.87 2.69 -13.32
N LYS A 237 -9.17 3.40 -12.24
CA LYS A 237 -10.06 2.90 -11.16
C LYS A 237 -11.48 2.56 -11.63
N ASP A 238 -11.98 3.25 -12.65
CA ASP A 238 -13.28 3.02 -13.26
C ASP A 238 -13.35 1.71 -14.07
N GLU A 239 -12.22 1.18 -14.52
CA GLU A 239 -12.16 -0.12 -15.21
C GLU A 239 -12.23 -1.32 -14.25
N TYR A 240 -12.00 -1.13 -12.95
CA TYR A 240 -11.76 -2.23 -11.99
C TYR A 240 -12.92 -3.24 -11.93
N SER A 241 -14.18 -2.76 -12.01
CA SER A 241 -15.35 -3.62 -11.95
C SER A 241 -15.53 -4.53 -13.16
N GLY A 242 -14.93 -4.19 -14.30
CA GLY A 242 -15.04 -4.97 -15.54
C GLY A 242 -14.04 -6.12 -15.66
N LEU A 243 -12.94 -6.08 -14.90
CA LEU A 243 -11.78 -6.96 -15.12
C LEU A 243 -12.09 -8.45 -14.92
N SER A 244 -12.90 -8.79 -13.91
CA SER A 244 -13.32 -10.19 -13.70
C SER A 244 -14.13 -10.73 -14.90
N GLN A 245 -14.93 -9.88 -15.54
CA GLN A 245 -15.67 -10.24 -16.75
C GLN A 245 -14.73 -10.36 -17.95
N GLU A 246 -13.79 -9.44 -18.14
CA GLU A 246 -12.78 -9.52 -19.20
C GLU A 246 -11.95 -10.81 -19.14
N ILE A 247 -11.59 -11.25 -17.93
CA ILE A 247 -10.87 -12.51 -17.73
C ILE A 247 -11.76 -13.69 -18.10
N ALA A 248 -13.03 -13.71 -17.67
CA ALA A 248 -13.97 -14.77 -18.04
C ALA A 248 -14.23 -14.83 -19.55
N ASP A 249 -14.22 -13.69 -20.25
CA ASP A 249 -14.36 -13.59 -21.71
C ASP A 249 -13.05 -13.96 -22.45
N SER A 250 -11.95 -14.16 -21.72
CA SER A 250 -10.63 -14.54 -22.23
C SER A 250 -10.43 -16.03 -22.38
N ARG A 251 -11.38 -16.68 -23.07
CA ARG A 251 -11.29 -18.11 -23.41
C ARG A 251 -9.96 -18.42 -24.13
N PRO A 252 -9.17 -19.39 -23.64
CA PRO A 252 -7.93 -19.81 -24.27
C PRO A 252 -8.14 -20.24 -25.73
N GLU A 253 -7.34 -19.70 -26.66
CA GLU A 253 -7.51 -19.96 -28.09
C GLU A 253 -6.97 -21.34 -28.49
N LYS A 254 -5.91 -21.81 -27.82
CA LYS A 254 -5.32 -23.14 -28.03
C LYS A 254 -5.69 -24.05 -26.87
N ASN A 255 -6.09 -25.28 -27.19
CA ASN A 255 -6.45 -26.32 -26.22
C ASN A 255 -7.32 -25.79 -25.05
N PRO A 256 -8.50 -25.22 -25.33
CA PRO A 256 -9.35 -24.66 -24.29
C PRO A 256 -9.74 -25.73 -23.26
N PRO A 257 -9.75 -25.39 -21.96
CA PRO A 257 -10.22 -26.31 -20.93
C PRO A 257 -11.73 -26.59 -21.11
N LEU A 258 -12.17 -27.74 -20.58
CA LEU A 258 -13.57 -28.16 -20.62
C LEU A 258 -14.45 -27.35 -19.65
N VAL A 259 -13.88 -26.94 -18.53
CA VAL A 259 -14.53 -26.10 -17.52
C VAL A 259 -14.40 -24.65 -17.94
N GLU A 260 -15.52 -23.92 -17.92
CA GLU A 260 -15.58 -22.48 -18.23
C GLU A 260 -15.85 -21.72 -16.92
N PRO A 261 -14.82 -21.11 -16.30
CA PRO A 261 -14.99 -20.29 -15.10
C PRO A 261 -15.81 -19.04 -15.40
N LYS A 262 -16.60 -18.59 -14.43
CA LYS A 262 -17.43 -17.39 -14.55
C LYS A 262 -16.73 -16.17 -13.98
N ALA A 263 -17.21 -14.98 -14.32
CA ALA A 263 -16.71 -13.74 -13.74
C ALA A 263 -16.78 -13.71 -12.21
N GLU A 264 -17.80 -14.32 -11.60
CA GLU A 264 -17.97 -14.42 -10.15
C GLU A 264 -16.86 -15.23 -9.45
N ASP A 265 -16.18 -16.13 -10.18
CA ASP A 265 -15.06 -16.93 -9.70
C ASP A 265 -13.77 -16.13 -9.60
N PHE A 266 -13.64 -15.01 -10.33
CA PHE A 266 -12.41 -14.22 -10.37
C PHE A 266 -12.44 -13.03 -9.41
N ILE A 267 -11.30 -12.81 -8.77
CA ILE A 267 -10.99 -11.61 -8.01
C ILE A 267 -9.74 -11.00 -8.62
N VAL A 268 -9.81 -9.72 -8.96
CA VAL A 268 -8.67 -8.94 -9.46
C VAL A 268 -8.30 -7.90 -8.43
N ASP A 269 -7.07 -7.96 -7.94
CA ASP A 269 -6.49 -7.06 -6.95
C ASP A 269 -5.43 -6.20 -7.65
N ILE A 270 -5.67 -4.89 -7.70
CA ILE A 270 -4.78 -3.91 -8.34
C ILE A 270 -4.06 -3.12 -7.27
N ILE A 271 -2.74 -3.22 -7.29
CA ILE A 271 -1.87 -2.64 -6.27
C ILE A 271 -0.98 -1.61 -6.94
N ASN A 272 -1.08 -0.36 -6.51
CA ASN A 272 -0.18 0.70 -6.94
C ASN A 272 0.99 0.77 -5.96
N MET A 273 2.21 0.63 -6.48
CA MET A 273 3.45 0.63 -5.70
C MET A 273 4.26 1.85 -6.12
N ASP A 274 4.62 2.71 -5.17
CA ASP A 274 5.33 3.95 -5.46
C ASP A 274 6.38 4.32 -4.41
N TYR A 275 7.07 5.44 -4.60
CA TYR A 275 7.96 6.06 -3.62
C TYR A 275 7.23 7.08 -2.73
N GLY A 276 5.90 6.96 -2.60
CA GLY A 276 5.05 7.82 -1.76
C GLY A 276 4.59 9.12 -2.42
N MET A 277 4.89 9.30 -3.72
CA MET A 277 4.54 10.50 -4.48
C MET A 277 4.16 10.18 -5.93
N GLU A 278 3.47 9.05 -6.17
CA GLU A 278 3.11 8.59 -7.53
C GLU A 278 4.37 8.50 -8.41
N GLU A 279 4.33 9.07 -9.63
CA GLU A 279 5.44 9.04 -10.59
C GLU A 279 6.64 9.93 -10.21
N GLN A 280 6.52 10.75 -9.16
CA GLN A 280 7.55 11.72 -8.80
C GLN A 280 8.62 11.11 -7.90
N ASN A 281 9.87 11.51 -8.14
CA ASN A 281 10.97 11.21 -7.22
C ASN A 281 10.85 12.09 -5.96
N PRO A 282 10.60 11.54 -4.76
CA PRO A 282 10.49 12.34 -3.54
C PRO A 282 11.80 13.07 -3.21
N ILE A 283 12.96 12.56 -3.65
CA ILE A 283 14.27 13.16 -3.38
C ILE A 283 14.44 14.52 -4.07
N ASP A 284 13.76 14.75 -5.20
CA ASP A 284 13.81 16.04 -5.92
C ASP A 284 13.15 17.18 -5.10
N LYS A 285 12.31 16.82 -4.13
CA LYS A 285 11.64 17.73 -3.19
C LYS A 285 12.37 17.85 -1.85
N VAL A 286 13.53 17.21 -1.70
CA VAL A 286 14.36 17.32 -0.49
C VAL A 286 15.32 18.49 -0.63
N LEU A 287 15.46 19.26 0.45
CA LEU A 287 16.49 20.27 0.58
C LEU A 287 17.69 19.69 1.33
N PHE A 288 18.88 19.99 0.82
CA PHE A 288 20.14 19.57 1.38
C PHE A 288 20.98 20.76 1.84
N TYR A 289 21.99 20.53 2.67
CA TYR A 289 23.06 21.50 2.92
C TYR A 289 24.42 20.84 2.78
N CYS A 290 25.44 21.65 2.50
CA CYS A 290 26.81 21.17 2.27
C CYS A 290 27.71 21.46 3.48
N LYS A 291 28.88 20.79 3.58
CA LYS A 291 29.86 21.08 4.67
C LYS A 291 30.31 22.54 4.64
N ALA A 292 30.54 23.03 3.44
CA ALA A 292 31.17 24.33 3.20
C ALA A 292 30.29 25.48 3.70
N ASP A 293 28.97 25.32 3.58
CA ASP A 293 27.99 26.26 4.11
C ASP A 293 26.77 25.49 4.67
N PRO A 294 26.72 25.29 6.00
CA PRO A 294 25.61 24.61 6.65
C PRO A 294 24.30 25.40 6.73
N THR A 295 24.28 26.65 6.27
CA THR A 295 23.10 27.52 6.32
C THR A 295 22.38 27.59 4.97
N LYS A 296 23.09 27.31 3.87
CA LYS A 296 22.55 27.37 2.53
C LYS A 296 21.89 26.05 2.13
N ALA A 297 20.60 26.12 1.82
CA ALA A 297 19.86 25.01 1.24
C ALA A 297 20.19 24.87 -0.26
N VAL A 298 20.33 23.62 -0.71
CA VAL A 298 20.56 23.24 -2.10
C VAL A 298 19.66 22.06 -2.47
N ARG A 299 19.43 21.84 -3.77
CA ARG A 299 18.81 20.61 -4.28
C ARG A 299 19.88 19.74 -4.93
N ILE A 300 19.66 18.43 -4.87
CA ILE A 300 20.51 17.44 -5.53
C ILE A 300 19.61 16.68 -6.50
N SER A 301 19.91 16.75 -7.80
CA SER A 301 19.18 15.98 -8.81
C SER A 301 19.69 14.55 -8.88
N LYS A 302 18.88 13.63 -9.42
CA LYS A 302 19.27 12.23 -9.62
C LYS A 302 20.58 12.10 -10.40
N GLU A 303 20.82 12.94 -11.41
CA GLU A 303 22.04 12.92 -12.24
C GLU A 303 23.30 13.31 -11.45
N GLN A 304 23.14 14.10 -10.38
CA GLN A 304 24.23 14.48 -9.48
C GLN A 304 24.53 13.38 -8.46
N VAL A 305 23.57 12.47 -8.21
CA VAL A 305 23.80 11.29 -7.38
C VAL A 305 24.68 10.34 -8.19
N VAL A 306 25.80 9.91 -7.60
CA VAL A 306 26.88 9.17 -8.28
C VAL A 306 26.46 7.78 -8.80
N SER A 307 25.19 7.39 -8.66
CA SER A 307 24.68 6.06 -8.98
C SER A 307 23.73 6.09 -10.19
N LYS A 308 24.18 5.49 -11.30
CA LYS A 308 23.32 5.10 -12.44
C LYS A 308 22.45 3.87 -12.14
N LEU A 309 22.53 3.31 -10.93
CA LEU A 309 21.77 2.13 -10.49
C LEU A 309 20.50 2.51 -9.72
N LEU A 310 20.16 3.80 -9.68
CA LEU A 310 18.90 4.27 -9.10
C LEU A 310 17.72 3.97 -10.03
N PRO A 311 16.50 3.80 -9.49
CA PRO A 311 15.31 3.55 -10.30
C PRO A 311 15.07 4.63 -11.36
N GLU A 312 14.67 4.22 -12.56
CA GLU A 312 14.19 5.12 -13.64
C GLU A 312 12.71 5.46 -13.49
N THR A 313 11.94 4.60 -12.81
CA THR A 313 10.52 4.79 -12.52
C THR A 313 10.29 4.74 -11.02
N PHE A 314 9.34 5.55 -10.54
CA PHE A 314 9.02 5.71 -9.11
C PHE A 314 7.64 5.20 -8.73
N ALA A 315 6.84 4.79 -9.73
CA ALA A 315 5.60 4.06 -9.55
C ALA A 315 5.49 2.90 -10.54
N GLU A 316 4.72 1.90 -10.15
CA GLU A 316 4.29 0.77 -10.96
C GLU A 316 2.95 0.24 -10.46
N GLN A 317 2.26 -0.54 -11.31
CA GLN A 317 1.04 -1.23 -10.94
C GLN A 317 1.24 -2.75 -11.01
N VAL A 318 0.83 -3.46 -9.97
CA VAL A 318 0.85 -4.92 -9.90
C VAL A 318 -0.60 -5.41 -9.93
N ILE A 319 -0.91 -6.30 -10.86
CA ILE A 319 -2.23 -6.91 -11.00
C ILE A 319 -2.12 -8.35 -10.52
N ARG A 320 -2.94 -8.72 -9.53
CA ARG A 320 -3.02 -10.10 -9.01
C ARG A 320 -4.40 -10.65 -9.25
N VAL A 321 -4.45 -11.92 -9.66
CA VAL A 321 -5.72 -12.60 -9.90
C VAL A 321 -5.84 -13.81 -8.99
N TYR A 322 -7.03 -13.97 -8.40
CA TYR A 322 -7.38 -15.09 -7.55
C TYR A 322 -8.66 -15.77 -8.06
N CYS A 323 -8.81 -17.06 -7.77
CA CYS A 323 -10.01 -17.84 -8.01
C CYS A 323 -10.71 -18.18 -6.68
N LYS A 324 -12.01 -17.89 -6.58
CA LYS A 324 -12.82 -18.23 -5.40
C LYS A 324 -13.09 -19.71 -5.27
N ASN A 325 -13.17 -20.42 -6.40
CA ASN A 325 -13.38 -21.86 -6.42
C ASN A 325 -12.10 -22.59 -5.99
N GLN A 326 -12.26 -23.68 -5.26
CA GLN A 326 -11.16 -24.53 -4.80
C GLN A 326 -11.01 -25.82 -5.62
N ASP A 327 -11.97 -26.11 -6.49
CA ASP A 327 -11.92 -27.25 -7.39
C ASP A 327 -10.67 -27.19 -8.28
N PRO A 328 -9.79 -28.21 -8.26
CA PRO A 328 -8.53 -28.20 -9.01
C PRO A 328 -8.70 -27.98 -10.52
N ASP A 329 -9.73 -28.56 -11.12
CA ASP A 329 -10.00 -28.43 -12.55
C ASP A 329 -10.42 -27.00 -12.91
N THR A 330 -11.29 -26.40 -12.08
CA THR A 330 -11.71 -25.00 -12.23
C THR A 330 -10.53 -24.04 -12.04
N VAL A 331 -9.67 -24.26 -11.04
CA VAL A 331 -8.49 -23.42 -10.79
C VAL A 331 -7.48 -23.52 -11.94
N SER A 332 -7.27 -24.73 -12.46
CA SER A 332 -6.41 -24.97 -13.62
C SER A 332 -6.96 -24.25 -14.86
N ALA A 333 -8.27 -24.35 -15.12
CA ALA A 333 -8.93 -23.62 -16.20
C ALA A 333 -8.80 -22.10 -16.01
N ALA A 334 -9.13 -21.58 -14.82
CA ALA A 334 -9.06 -20.16 -14.48
C ALA A 334 -7.66 -19.58 -14.71
N LYS A 335 -6.61 -20.35 -14.41
CA LYS A 335 -5.23 -19.93 -14.67
C LYS A 335 -4.91 -19.77 -16.16
N GLN A 336 -5.47 -20.64 -17.01
CA GLN A 336 -5.31 -20.49 -18.46
C GLN A 336 -6.05 -19.27 -19.01
N TYR A 337 -7.26 -18.97 -18.49
CA TYR A 337 -8.01 -17.76 -18.84
C TYR A 337 -7.24 -16.49 -18.44
N PHE A 338 -6.67 -16.47 -17.24
CA PHE A 338 -5.79 -15.39 -16.79
C PHE A 338 -4.59 -15.19 -17.73
N ILE A 339 -3.91 -16.26 -18.14
CA ILE A 339 -2.77 -16.18 -19.06
C ILE A 339 -3.19 -15.65 -20.43
N GLN A 340 -4.31 -16.13 -20.97
CA GLN A 340 -4.87 -15.64 -22.24
C GLN A 340 -5.25 -14.16 -22.15
N TRP A 341 -5.82 -13.72 -21.02
CA TRP A 341 -6.13 -12.31 -20.77
C TRP A 341 -4.85 -11.44 -20.75
N CYS A 342 -3.78 -11.90 -20.10
CA CYS A 342 -2.48 -11.23 -20.11
C CYS A 342 -1.91 -11.08 -21.55
N ILE A 343 -2.11 -12.08 -22.42
CA ILE A 343 -1.73 -11.99 -23.83
C ILE A 343 -2.53 -10.89 -24.53
N ARG A 344 -3.86 -10.88 -24.35
CA ARG A 344 -4.77 -9.93 -25.00
C ARG A 344 -4.53 -8.47 -24.58
N ARG A 345 -4.30 -8.22 -23.30
CA ARG A 345 -4.02 -6.88 -22.74
C ARG A 345 -2.56 -6.45 -22.90
N ASP A 346 -1.75 -7.27 -23.55
CA ASP A 346 -0.33 -7.04 -23.76
C ASP A 346 0.48 -6.86 -22.45
N PHE A 347 0.08 -7.54 -21.38
CA PHE A 347 0.76 -7.47 -20.08
C PHE A 347 2.04 -8.32 -20.03
N THR A 348 2.81 -8.14 -18.95
CA THR A 348 4.02 -8.92 -18.70
C THR A 348 3.72 -10.40 -18.50
N LYS A 349 4.68 -11.25 -18.86
CA LYS A 349 4.57 -12.71 -18.74
C LYS A 349 4.49 -13.11 -17.27
N PRO A 350 3.42 -13.80 -16.82
CA PRO A 350 3.39 -14.37 -15.47
C PRO A 350 4.54 -15.36 -15.27
N GLN A 351 5.13 -15.39 -14.08
CA GLN A 351 6.40 -16.10 -13.83
C GLN A 351 6.35 -17.62 -14.11
N ASP A 352 5.22 -18.27 -13.86
CA ASP A 352 5.04 -19.72 -14.00
C ASP A 352 4.25 -20.11 -15.27
N CYS A 353 4.05 -19.16 -16.18
CA CYS A 353 3.26 -19.31 -17.39
C CYS A 353 3.76 -20.48 -18.28
N ASP A 354 5.08 -20.65 -18.42
CA ASP A 354 5.68 -21.72 -19.23
C ASP A 354 5.45 -23.13 -18.67
N VAL A 355 5.17 -23.24 -17.37
CA VAL A 355 4.90 -24.54 -16.73
C VAL A 355 3.41 -24.86 -16.80
N VAL A 356 2.56 -23.85 -16.60
CA VAL A 356 1.12 -24.06 -16.40
C VAL A 356 0.32 -24.00 -17.70
N ALA A 357 0.73 -23.17 -18.67
CA ALA A 357 0.11 -23.09 -19.98
C ALA A 357 1.17 -23.01 -21.11
N PRO A 358 2.03 -24.04 -21.25
CA PRO A 358 3.08 -24.07 -22.27
C PRO A 358 2.55 -23.97 -23.71
N HIS A 359 1.27 -24.26 -23.93
CA HIS A 359 0.62 -24.13 -25.25
C HIS A 359 0.22 -22.69 -25.60
N LEU A 360 0.09 -21.80 -24.61
CA LEU A 360 -0.29 -20.39 -24.80
C LEU A 360 0.93 -19.48 -24.94
N THR A 361 2.04 -19.77 -24.24
CA THR A 361 3.25 -18.93 -24.29
C THR A 361 3.84 -18.70 -25.69
N PRO A 362 3.81 -19.65 -26.64
CA PRO A 362 4.30 -19.43 -27.99
C PRO A 362 3.49 -18.40 -28.79
N MET A 363 2.27 -18.03 -28.34
CA MET A 363 1.41 -17.09 -29.06
C MET A 363 1.90 -15.65 -28.97
N LYS A 364 2.58 -15.28 -27.88
CA LYS A 364 3.14 -13.93 -27.70
C LYS A 364 4.65 -13.97 -27.92
N LYS A 365 5.10 -13.52 -29.10
CA LYS A 365 6.52 -13.55 -29.48
C LYS A 365 7.44 -12.89 -28.45
N SER A 366 7.02 -11.77 -27.85
CA SER A 366 7.79 -11.05 -26.84
C SER A 366 8.03 -11.85 -25.54
N TRP A 367 7.24 -12.88 -25.27
CA TRP A 367 7.40 -13.76 -24.10
C TRP A 367 8.40 -14.90 -24.31
N ASN A 368 8.86 -15.12 -25.54
CA ASN A 368 9.74 -16.21 -25.93
C ASN A 368 11.20 -15.77 -26.11
N ASN A 369 11.54 -14.55 -25.70
CA ASN A 369 12.91 -14.05 -25.70
C ASN A 369 13.73 -14.67 -24.56
N ILE A 370 13.91 -15.99 -24.61
CA ILE A 370 15.17 -16.60 -24.21
C ILE A 370 16.11 -16.29 -25.38
N GLN A 371 17.28 -15.71 -25.11
CA GLN A 371 18.33 -15.51 -26.10
C GLN A 371 18.42 -16.73 -27.04
N GLU A 372 18.02 -16.56 -28.30
CA GLU A 372 18.25 -17.57 -29.35
C GLU A 372 19.76 -17.72 -29.68
N ASP A 373 20.64 -17.00 -28.98
CA ASP A 373 22.07 -16.92 -29.30
C ASP A 373 22.98 -17.96 -28.61
N GLU A 374 22.55 -18.77 -27.61
CA GLU A 374 23.49 -19.73 -26.97
C GLU A 374 22.94 -21.14 -26.61
N CYS A 375 21.73 -21.52 -27.00
CA CYS A 375 21.21 -22.88 -26.71
C CYS A 375 21.16 -23.81 -27.94
N ARG A 376 22.10 -23.64 -28.88
CA ARG A 376 22.35 -24.60 -29.97
C ARG A 376 23.65 -25.39 -29.80
N MET A 377 24.15 -25.64 -28.59
CA MET A 377 25.16 -26.70 -28.37
C MET A 377 25.09 -27.29 -26.95
N ALA A 378 24.10 -28.14 -26.70
CA ALA A 378 24.20 -29.22 -25.71
C ALA A 378 23.14 -30.27 -26.02
N ALA A 379 23.31 -30.95 -27.15
CA ALA A 379 22.68 -32.26 -27.31
C ALA A 379 23.31 -33.21 -26.28
N GLU A 380 22.43 -33.92 -25.57
CA GLU A 380 22.72 -35.11 -24.76
C GLU A 380 23.55 -34.92 -23.48
N SER A 381 22.85 -34.78 -22.35
CA SER A 381 23.17 -35.65 -21.20
C SER A 381 21.92 -35.90 -20.35
N SER A 382 21.73 -37.16 -20.01
CA SER A 382 20.60 -37.67 -19.25
C SER A 382 20.60 -37.14 -17.82
N CYS A 383 19.48 -36.58 -17.36
CA CYS A 383 19.18 -36.56 -15.93
C CYS A 383 17.70 -36.88 -15.71
N LYS A 384 17.42 -38.18 -15.61
CA LYS A 384 16.17 -38.69 -15.02
C LYS A 384 16.27 -38.47 -13.52
N GLN A 385 15.58 -37.47 -12.98
CA GLN A 385 15.09 -37.51 -11.61
C GLN A 385 13.86 -36.60 -11.49
N ARG A 386 12.68 -37.20 -11.71
CA ARG A 386 11.40 -36.64 -11.26
C ARG A 386 11.34 -36.84 -9.75
N LEU A 387 11.32 -35.75 -8.99
CA LEU A 387 10.89 -35.80 -7.60
C LEU A 387 9.37 -35.59 -7.55
N PRO A 388 8.59 -36.48 -6.90
CA PRO A 388 7.16 -36.32 -6.78
C PRO A 388 6.82 -35.21 -5.76
N PHE A 389 5.87 -34.35 -6.15
CA PHE A 389 5.17 -33.45 -5.24
C PHE A 389 4.24 -34.28 -4.37
N ASP A 390 4.75 -34.72 -3.22
CA ASP A 390 3.98 -35.00 -2.00
C ASP A 390 4.98 -35.20 -0.85
N LYS A 391 5.30 -34.10 -0.17
CA LYS A 391 5.72 -34.03 1.24
C LYS A 391 5.68 -32.61 1.77
#